data_AF-A0A075GZH8-F1
#
_entry.id   AF-A0A075GZH8-F1
#
_cell.length_a   1.000
_cell.length_b   1.000
_cell.length_c   1.000
_cell.angle_alpha   90.00
_cell.angle_beta   90.00
_cell.angle_gamma   90.00
#
_symmetry.space_group_name_H-M   'P 1'
#
loop_
_entity.id
_entity.type
_entity.pdbx_description
1 polymer ?
#
loop_
_entity_poly.entity_id
_entity_poly.type
_entity_poly.pdbx_seq_one_letter_code
_entity_poly.pdbx_strand_id
1 'polypeptide(L)'
;MARITENTKDLVTNCIIRRLSTREALGYLKRSKVNVSERTYRRYKKEILKQQNMLESYAWNNVQIEQVRKIETKKSILHHCWDLFEKAEKITEKLSLLKTIEKISDELPKIVWYANTYGSMIEDIEQRRKEEKEKEEREKAYLENLGEEPDEDES
;
A
#
# COMPACT_ATOMS: atom_id res chain seq x y z
N MET A 1 15.41 22.37 11.43
CA MET A 1 14.34 21.37 11.63
C MET A 1 14.81 20.34 12.66
N ALA A 2 14.07 20.10 13.74
CA ALA A 2 14.48 19.13 14.76
C ALA A 2 14.27 17.70 14.23
N ARG A 3 15.37 16.98 14.02
CA ARG A 3 15.38 15.60 13.51
C ARG A 3 14.73 14.69 14.55
N ILE A 4 13.72 13.91 14.15
CA ILE A 4 13.19 12.82 14.98
C ILE A 4 14.33 11.81 15.17
N THR A 5 14.64 11.45 16.41
CA THR A 5 15.59 10.35 16.68
C THR A 5 14.90 9.01 16.39
N GLU A 6 15.65 8.01 15.93
CA GLU A 6 15.08 6.70 15.57
C GLU A 6 14.25 6.10 16.72
N ASN A 7 14.77 6.16 17.95
CA ASN A 7 14.06 5.71 19.15
C ASN A 7 12.73 6.46 19.37
N THR A 8 12.69 7.77 19.14
CA THR A 8 11.44 8.56 19.26
C THR A 8 10.46 8.19 18.16
N LYS A 9 10.96 7.91 16.95
CA LYS A 9 10.14 7.47 15.82
C LYS A 9 9.44 6.15 16.13
N ASP A 10 10.17 5.18 16.69
CA ASP A 10 9.63 3.86 17.05
C ASP A 10 8.57 3.97 18.14
N LEU A 11 8.81 4.79 19.16
CA LEU A 11 7.84 4.99 20.24
C LEU A 11 6.56 5.69 19.74
N VAL A 12 6.67 6.70 18.87
CA VAL A 12 5.51 7.34 18.26
C VAL A 12 4.77 6.37 17.33
N THR A 13 5.51 5.54 16.58
CA THR A 13 4.92 4.48 15.73
C THR A 13 4.12 3.48 16.56
N ASN A 14 4.65 3.05 17.71
CA ASN A 14 3.93 2.19 18.64
C ASN A 14 2.64 2.83 19.17
N CYS A 15 2.64 4.14 19.43
CA CYS A 15 1.42 4.86 19.82
C CYS A 15 0.36 4.83 18.72
N ILE A 16 0.77 4.98 17.46
CA ILE A 16 -0.11 4.91 16.29
C ILE A 16 -0.70 3.49 16.15
N ILE A 17 0.13 2.45 16.21
CA ILE A 17 -0.29 1.05 16.08
C ILE A 17 -1.31 0.68 17.17
N ARG A 18 -1.06 1.12 18.41
CA ARG A 18 -1.95 0.88 19.56
C ARG A 18 -3.17 1.80 19.60
N ARG A 19 -3.31 2.73 18.64
CA ARG A 19 -4.39 3.72 18.56
C ARG A 19 -4.56 4.55 19.84
N LEU A 20 -3.45 4.90 20.49
CA LEU A 20 -3.49 5.72 21.71
C LEU A 20 -4.02 7.13 21.40
N SER A 21 -4.86 7.65 22.30
CA SER A 21 -5.23 9.07 22.31
C SER A 21 -4.00 9.95 22.51
N THR A 22 -4.11 11.25 22.21
CA THR A 22 -2.98 12.17 22.37
C THR A 22 -2.49 12.23 23.82
N ARG A 23 -3.40 12.21 24.80
CA ARG A 23 -3.07 12.19 26.23
C ARG A 23 -2.34 10.91 26.63
N GLU A 24 -2.84 9.76 26.19
CA GLU A 24 -2.21 8.46 26.47
C GLU A 24 -0.84 8.33 25.80
N ALA A 25 -0.70 8.80 24.56
CA ALA A 25 0.56 8.78 23.83
C ALA A 25 1.62 9.67 24.51
N LEU A 26 1.26 10.87 24.96
CA LEU A 26 2.17 11.73 25.73
C LEU A 26 2.56 11.09 27.06
N GLY A 27 1.61 10.45 27.76
CA GLY A 27 1.89 9.69 28.98
C GLY A 27 2.83 8.51 28.73
N TYR A 28 2.64 7.78 27.63
CA TYR A 28 3.50 6.68 27.20
C TYR A 28 4.92 7.16 26.88
N LEU A 29 5.06 8.22 26.09
CA LEU A 29 6.35 8.81 25.73
C LEU A 29 7.10 9.31 26.98
N LYS A 30 6.39 9.96 27.91
CA LYS A 30 6.95 10.39 29.20
C LYS A 30 7.47 9.22 30.04
N ARG A 31 6.73 8.11 30.12
CA ARG A 31 7.17 6.86 30.78
C ARG A 31 8.43 6.28 30.10
N SER A 32 8.54 6.43 28.79
CA SER A 32 9.72 6.04 28.00
C SER A 32 10.85 7.07 28.00
N LYS A 33 10.84 8.06 28.91
CA LYS A 33 11.85 9.14 29.03
C LYS A 33 11.93 10.10 27.84
N VAL A 34 10.89 10.16 27.01
CA VAL A 34 10.75 11.09 25.89
C VAL A 34 9.73 12.17 26.24
N ASN A 35 10.21 13.35 26.61
CA ASN A 35 9.34 14.51 26.86
C ASN A 35 9.18 15.33 25.59
N VAL A 36 7.96 15.30 25.02
CA VAL A 36 7.59 16.09 23.85
C VAL A 36 6.30 16.85 24.13
N SER A 37 6.17 18.04 23.56
CA SER A 37 4.90 18.77 23.58
C SER A 37 3.89 18.11 22.65
N GLU A 38 2.60 18.34 22.90
CA GLU A 38 1.52 17.86 22.03
C GLU A 38 1.72 18.29 20.57
N ARG A 39 2.06 19.56 20.33
CA ARG A 39 2.38 20.09 19.00
C ARG A 39 3.49 19.27 18.31
N THR A 40 4.51 18.90 19.07
CA THR A 40 5.66 18.14 18.56
C THR A 40 5.26 16.69 18.25
N TYR A 41 4.50 16.05 19.13
CA TYR A 41 3.92 14.73 18.90
C TYR A 41 3.03 14.70 17.65
N ARG A 42 2.10 15.66 17.51
CA ARG A 42 1.23 15.79 16.32
C ARG A 42 2.05 15.94 15.04
N ARG A 43 3.13 16.73 15.06
CA ARG A 43 4.06 16.85 13.92
C ARG A 43 4.73 15.51 13.59
N TYR A 44 5.27 14.82 14.59
CA TYR A 44 5.94 13.52 14.41
C TYR A 44 4.99 12.45 13.88
N LYS A 45 3.78 12.36 14.45
CA LYS A 45 2.71 11.49 13.95
C LYS A 45 2.41 11.77 12.48
N LYS A 46 2.28 13.04 12.09
CA LYS A 46 2.02 13.44 10.70
C LYS A 46 3.16 13.05 9.76
N GLU A 47 4.40 13.24 10.16
CA GLU A 47 5.58 12.86 9.36
C GLU A 47 5.69 11.34 9.18
N ILE A 48 5.48 10.56 10.26
CA ILE A 48 5.53 9.10 10.22
C ILE A 48 4.41 8.54 9.33
N LEU A 49 3.18 9.02 9.48
CA LEU A 49 2.06 8.62 8.63
C LEU A 49 2.31 8.97 7.16
N LYS A 50 2.90 10.14 6.87
CA LYS A 50 3.28 10.53 5.50
C LYS A 50 4.30 9.56 4.91
N GLN A 51 5.31 9.15 5.69
CA GLN A 51 6.31 8.18 5.26
C GLN A 51 5.69 6.79 5.03
N GLN A 52 4.83 6.33 5.93
CA GLN A 52 4.12 5.05 5.79
C GLN A 52 3.24 5.01 4.54
N ASN A 53 2.43 6.04 4.31
CA ASN A 53 1.57 6.13 3.12
C ASN A 53 2.38 6.17 1.83
N MET A 54 3.53 6.85 1.83
CA MET A 54 4.43 6.90 0.69
C MET A 54 5.06 5.53 0.40
N LEU A 55 5.55 4.84 1.43
CA LEU A 55 6.09 3.47 1.32
C LEU A 55 5.03 2.49 0.82
N GLU A 56 3.80 2.60 1.32
CA GLU A 56 2.68 1.79 0.87
C GLU A 56 2.41 2.01 -0.62
N SER A 57 2.32 3.27 -1.08
CA SER A 57 2.14 3.59 -2.51
C SER A 57 3.29 3.03 -3.37
N TYR A 58 4.54 3.16 -2.92
CA TYR A 58 5.68 2.56 -3.62
C TYR A 58 5.61 1.03 -3.66
N ALA A 59 5.20 0.38 -2.56
CA ALA A 59 5.06 -1.06 -2.50
C ALA A 59 3.99 -1.56 -3.49
N TRP A 60 2.84 -0.87 -3.57
CA TRP A 60 1.78 -1.18 -4.53
C TRP A 60 2.25 -1.02 -5.99
N ASN A 61 2.92 0.09 -6.31
CA ASN A 61 3.47 0.32 -7.65
C ASN A 61 4.48 -0.75 -8.04
N ASN A 62 5.36 -1.16 -7.12
CA ASN A 62 6.33 -2.22 -7.38
C ASN A 62 5.67 -3.56 -7.65
N VAL A 63 4.60 -3.91 -6.91
CA VAL A 63 3.83 -5.14 -7.16
C VAL A 63 3.25 -5.12 -8.58
N GLN A 64 2.65 -4.01 -9.01
CA GLN A 64 2.12 -3.88 -10.38
C GLN A 64 3.22 -4.03 -11.44
N ILE A 65 4.36 -3.36 -11.27
CA ILE A 65 5.52 -3.45 -12.19
C ILE A 65 6.01 -4.90 -12.30
N GLU A 66 6.15 -5.60 -11.18
CA GLU A 66 6.58 -7.00 -11.17
C GLU A 66 5.59 -7.93 -11.87
N GLN A 67 4.28 -7.69 -11.75
CA GLN A 67 3.27 -8.45 -12.50
C GLN A 67 3.37 -8.19 -14.01
N VAL A 68 3.55 -6.93 -14.43
CA VAL A 68 3.73 -6.57 -15.85
C VAL A 68 4.98 -7.23 -16.42
N ARG A 69 6.12 -7.19 -15.69
CA ARG A 69 7.36 -7.86 -16.09
C ARG A 69 7.19 -9.36 -16.28
N LYS A 70 6.43 -10.03 -15.41
CA LYS A 70 6.11 -11.46 -15.55
C LYS A 70 5.31 -11.73 -16.82
N ILE A 71 4.32 -10.89 -17.13
CA ILE A 71 3.52 -10.98 -18.36
C ILE A 71 4.41 -10.79 -19.59
N GLU A 72 5.24 -9.75 -19.60
CA GLU A 72 6.18 -9.48 -20.70
C GLU A 72 7.16 -10.62 -20.93
N THR A 73 7.71 -11.17 -19.84
CA THR A 73 8.63 -12.31 -19.91
C THR A 73 7.95 -13.53 -20.50
N LYS A 74 6.73 -13.87 -20.04
CA LYS A 74 5.96 -15.00 -20.58
C LYS A 74 5.61 -14.80 -22.05
N LYS A 75 5.24 -13.59 -22.48
CA LYS A 75 5.03 -13.25 -23.90
C LYS A 75 6.29 -13.43 -24.73
N SER A 76 7.43 -12.97 -24.23
CA SER A 76 8.73 -13.12 -24.91
C SER A 76 9.11 -14.60 -25.09
N ILE A 77 8.93 -15.42 -24.05
CA ILE A 77 9.14 -16.87 -24.15
C ILE A 77 8.19 -17.49 -25.18
N LEU A 78 6.92 -17.10 -25.19
CA LEU A 78 5.94 -17.61 -26.14
C LEU A 78 6.35 -17.29 -27.59
N HIS A 79 6.76 -16.05 -27.86
CA HIS A 79 7.30 -15.67 -29.17
C HIS A 79 8.51 -16.50 -29.55
N HIS A 80 9.46 -16.67 -28.64
CA HIS A 80 10.65 -17.48 -28.89
C HIS A 80 10.30 -18.95 -29.17
N CYS A 81 9.31 -19.52 -28.47
CA CYS A 81 8.84 -20.88 -28.74
C CYS A 81 8.21 -21.00 -30.14
N TRP A 82 7.47 -19.99 -30.60
CA TRP A 82 6.96 -19.94 -31.97
C TRP A 82 8.08 -19.85 -33.01
N ASP A 83 9.08 -19.01 -32.78
CA ASP A 83 10.24 -18.89 -33.68
C ASP A 83 11.00 -20.23 -33.81
N LEU A 84 11.17 -20.95 -32.69
CA LEU A 84 11.78 -22.28 -32.68
C LEU A 84 10.90 -23.32 -33.38
N PHE A 85 9.58 -23.22 -33.23
CA PHE A 85 8.63 -24.14 -33.86
C PHE A 85 8.65 -24.01 -35.38
N GLU A 86 8.75 -22.79 -35.91
CA GLU A 86 8.86 -22.54 -37.35
C GLU A 86 10.15 -23.09 -37.93
N LYS A 87 11.26 -23.00 -37.19
CA LYS A 87 12.60 -23.47 -37.61
C LYS A 87 12.82 -24.96 -37.44
N ALA A 88 12.04 -25.64 -36.59
CA ALA A 88 12.19 -27.06 -36.33
C ALA A 88 11.82 -27.88 -37.58
N GLU A 89 12.69 -28.80 -38.00
CA GLU A 89 12.41 -29.70 -39.13
C GLU A 89 11.76 -31.01 -38.67
N LYS A 90 12.10 -31.48 -37.46
CA LYS A 90 11.61 -32.75 -36.92
C LYS A 90 10.24 -32.61 -36.28
N ILE A 91 9.33 -33.53 -36.64
CA ILE A 91 7.96 -33.59 -36.12
C ILE A 91 7.94 -33.75 -34.59
N THR A 92 8.87 -34.52 -34.02
CA THR A 92 8.96 -34.74 -32.57
C THR A 92 9.33 -33.47 -31.80
N GLU A 93 10.22 -32.64 -32.35
CA GLU A 93 10.61 -31.35 -31.80
C GLU A 93 9.45 -30.35 -31.87
N LYS A 94 8.76 -30.29 -33.02
CA LYS A 94 7.53 -29.50 -33.19
C LYS A 94 6.47 -29.85 -32.15
N LEU A 95 6.25 -31.13 -31.90
CA LEU A 95 5.24 -31.60 -30.95
C LEU A 95 5.60 -31.26 -29.49
N SER A 96 6.88 -31.30 -29.14
CA SER A 96 7.37 -30.84 -27.83
C SER A 96 7.20 -29.33 -27.63
N LEU A 97 7.52 -28.54 -28.66
CA LEU A 97 7.35 -27.09 -28.65
C LEU A 97 5.88 -26.70 -28.53
N LEU A 98 4.96 -27.37 -29.24
CA LEU A 98 3.53 -27.12 -29.12
C LEU A 98 2.99 -27.37 -27.71
N LYS A 99 3.41 -28.44 -27.04
CA LYS A 99 3.03 -28.70 -25.64
C LYS A 99 3.53 -27.60 -24.69
N THR A 100 4.71 -27.05 -24.98
CA THR A 100 5.29 -25.96 -24.18
C THR A 100 4.52 -24.66 -24.41
N ILE A 101 4.18 -24.36 -25.67
CA ILE A 101 3.34 -23.22 -26.08
C ILE A 101 1.97 -23.29 -25.41
N GLU A 102 1.31 -24.45 -25.48
CA GLU A 102 0.00 -24.72 -24.86
C GLU A 102 0.02 -24.41 -23.36
N LYS A 103 0.98 -24.99 -22.63
CA LYS A 103 1.12 -24.76 -21.19
C LYS A 103 1.34 -23.28 -20.84
N ILE A 104 2.20 -22.58 -21.58
CA ILE A 104 2.46 -21.15 -21.34
C ILE A 104 1.22 -20.32 -21.67
N SER A 105 0.52 -20.65 -22.75
CA SER A 105 -0.71 -19.99 -23.18
C SER A 105 -1.83 -20.14 -22.14
N ASP A 106 -2.00 -21.32 -21.54
CA ASP A 106 -3.03 -21.57 -20.52
C ASP A 106 -2.75 -20.83 -19.19
N GLU A 107 -1.48 -20.63 -18.84
CA GLU A 107 -1.08 -19.90 -17.64
C GLU A 107 -1.25 -18.38 -17.80
N LEU A 108 -1.11 -17.85 -19.02
CA LEU A 108 -1.04 -16.42 -19.28
C LEU A 108 -2.33 -15.65 -18.89
N PRO A 109 -3.54 -16.11 -19.24
CA PRO A 109 -4.79 -15.45 -18.80
C PRO A 109 -4.91 -15.33 -17.28
N LYS A 110 -4.46 -16.34 -16.52
CA LYS A 110 -4.52 -16.30 -15.05
C LYS A 110 -3.60 -15.21 -14.51
N ILE A 111 -2.38 -15.11 -15.02
CA ILE A 111 -1.40 -14.09 -14.59
C ILE A 111 -1.93 -12.69 -14.92
N VAL A 112 -2.48 -12.49 -16.12
CA VAL A 112 -3.08 -11.22 -16.55
C VAL A 112 -4.29 -10.87 -15.67
N TRP A 113 -5.17 -11.83 -15.39
CA TRP A 113 -6.31 -11.61 -14.52
C TRP A 113 -5.88 -11.17 -13.13
N TYR A 114 -4.93 -11.87 -12.50
CA TYR A 114 -4.40 -11.46 -11.20
C TYR A 114 -3.84 -10.04 -11.23
N ALA A 115 -3.03 -9.69 -12.24
CA ALA A 115 -2.48 -8.34 -12.37
C ALA A 115 -3.58 -7.26 -12.45
N ASN A 116 -4.63 -7.51 -13.23
CA ASN A 116 -5.77 -6.60 -13.37
C ASN A 116 -6.61 -6.51 -12.08
N THR A 117 -6.87 -7.65 -11.42
CA THR A 117 -7.60 -7.68 -10.15
C THR A 117 -6.84 -6.93 -9.06
N TYR A 118 -5.51 -7.06 -9.00
CA TYR A 118 -4.70 -6.26 -8.09
C TYR A 118 -4.82 -4.75 -8.37
N GLY A 119 -4.83 -4.34 -9.65
CA GLY A 119 -5.08 -2.95 -10.04
C GLY A 119 -6.43 -2.42 -9.55
N SER A 120 -7.51 -3.16 -9.84
CA SER A 120 -8.87 -2.80 -9.40
C SER A 120 -9.01 -2.74 -7.87
N MET A 121 -8.39 -3.68 -7.15
CA MET A 121 -8.40 -3.65 -5.68
C MET A 121 -7.70 -2.41 -5.10
N ILE A 122 -6.62 -1.95 -5.73
CA ILE A 122 -5.92 -0.73 -5.30
C ILE A 122 -6.81 0.49 -5.52
N GLU A 123 -7.43 0.61 -6.70
CA GLU A 123 -8.36 1.70 -7.02
C GLU A 123 -9.53 1.76 -6.00
N ASP A 124 -10.13 0.62 -5.67
CA ASP A 124 -11.20 0.53 -4.67
C ASP A 124 -10.75 0.96 -3.27
N ILE A 125 -9.51 0.63 -2.88
CA ILE A 125 -8.95 1.05 -1.58
C ILE A 125 -8.70 2.56 -1.58
N GLU A 126 -8.13 3.11 -2.65
CA GLU A 126 -7.88 4.54 -2.77
C GLU A 126 -9.18 5.34 -2.74
N GLN A 127 -10.21 4.86 -3.43
CA GLN A 127 -11.52 5.50 -3.46
C GLN A 127 -12.19 5.49 -2.09
N ARG A 128 -12.21 4.36 -1.38
CA ARG A 128 -12.72 4.29 0.01
C ARG A 128 -11.97 5.23 0.95
N ARG A 129 -10.64 5.33 0.83
CA ARG A 129 -9.84 6.28 1.63
C ARG A 129 -10.19 7.73 1.33
N LYS A 130 -10.52 8.05 0.08
CA LYS A 130 -10.96 9.39 -0.31
C LYS A 130 -12.33 9.70 0.28
N GLU A 131 -13.26 8.77 0.18
CA GLU A 131 -14.60 8.88 0.77
C GLU A 131 -14.55 9.03 2.30
N GLU A 132 -13.70 8.28 2.99
CA GLU A 132 -13.47 8.42 4.45
C GLU A 132 -12.92 9.80 4.81
N LYS A 133 -11.94 10.31 4.05
CA LYS A 133 -11.40 11.66 4.28
C LYS A 133 -12.45 12.74 4.04
N GLU A 134 -13.23 12.64 2.96
CA GLU A 134 -14.33 13.57 2.69
C GLU A 134 -15.40 13.51 3.78
N LYS A 135 -15.68 12.32 4.32
CA LYS A 135 -16.59 12.15 5.45
C LYS A 135 -16.05 12.80 6.73
N GLU A 136 -14.78 12.57 7.07
CA GLU A 136 -14.12 13.22 8.21
C GLU A 136 -14.09 14.75 8.07
N GLU A 137 -13.87 15.27 6.85
CA GLU A 137 -13.88 16.71 6.59
C GLU A 137 -15.28 17.31 6.73
N ARG A 138 -16.32 16.63 6.23
CA ARG A 138 -17.72 17.04 6.43
C ARG A 138 -18.13 16.99 7.89
N GLU A 139 -17.72 15.96 8.62
CA GLU A 139 -18.01 15.80 10.05
C GLU A 139 -17.31 16.88 10.89
N LYS A 140 -16.03 17.17 10.60
CA LYS A 140 -15.32 18.30 11.21
C LYS A 140 -15.98 19.64 10.90
N ALA A 141 -16.34 19.89 9.64
CA ALA A 141 -17.01 21.11 9.25
C ALA A 141 -18.39 21.24 9.90
N TYR A 142 -19.11 20.13 10.10
CA TYR A 142 -20.38 20.11 10.82
C TYR A 142 -20.20 20.46 12.31
N LEU A 143 -19.22 19.84 12.98
CA LEU A 143 -18.86 20.13 14.37
C LEU A 143 -18.37 21.58 14.56
N GLU A 144 -17.58 22.09 13.63
CA GLU A 144 -17.08 23.48 13.64
C GLU A 144 -18.20 24.50 13.41
N ASN A 145 -19.23 24.16 12.62
CA ASN A 145 -20.43 24.99 12.46
C ASN A 145 -21.42 24.89 13.63
N LEU A 146 -21.37 23.82 14.44
CA LEU A 146 -22.24 23.68 15.62
C LEU A 146 -21.75 24.48 16.84
N GLY A 147 -20.48 24.89 16.88
CA GLY A 147 -19.98 25.84 17.89
C GLY A 147 -20.03 25.37 19.35
N GLU A 148 -19.98 24.05 19.62
CA GLU A 148 -19.91 23.53 20.98
C GLU A 148 -18.56 22.83 21.21
N GLU A 149 -17.78 23.38 22.15
CA GLU A 149 -16.88 22.55 22.95
C GLU A 149 -17.73 21.40 23.50
N PRO A 150 -17.29 20.12 23.41
CA PRO A 150 -17.91 19.11 24.23
C PRO A 150 -17.58 19.48 25.68
N ASP A 151 -18.56 20.04 26.38
CA ASP A 151 -18.60 20.11 27.84
C ASP A 151 -18.58 18.67 28.36
N GLU A 152 -17.39 18.10 28.50
CA GLU A 152 -17.15 17.00 29.43
C GLU A 152 -17.22 17.58 30.84
N ASP A 153 -18.43 17.79 31.39
CA ASP A 153 -18.69 17.84 32.84
C ASP A 153 -20.22 17.89 33.13
N GLU A 154 -20.88 16.73 33.11
CA GLU A 154 -22.10 16.49 33.89
C GLU A 154 -21.95 15.24 34.78
N SER A 155 -21.35 15.42 35.97
CA SER A 155 -21.78 14.85 37.28
C SER A 155 -20.74 15.06 38.36
#